data_AF-A0A521LFJ9-F1
#
_entry.id   AF-A0A521LFJ9-F1
#
_cell.length_a   1.000
_cell.length_b   1.000
_cell.length_c   1.000
_cell.angle_alpha   90.00
_cell.angle_beta   90.00
_cell.angle_gamma   90.00
#
_symmetry.space_group_name_H-M   'P 1'
#
loop_
_entity.id
_entity.type
_entity.pdbx_description
1 polymer ?
#
loop_
_entity_poly.entity_id
_entity_poly.type
_entity_poly.pdbx_seq_one_letter_code
_entity_poly.pdbx_strand_id
1 'polypeptide(L)' 'MAMIRQFELVERVQSYDPEADEDALNRAYVYGLKRHGNQLRASGDPYFSHPVEVAGILA' A
#
# COMPACT_ATOMS: atom_id res chain seq x y z
N MET A 1 1.25 -7.17 12.86
CA MET A 1 1.40 -7.61 11.46
C MET A 1 2.42 -6.69 10.81
N ALA A 2 3.39 -7.21 10.07
CA ALA A 2 4.26 -6.34 9.29
C ALA A 2 3.43 -5.72 8.15
N MET A 3 3.57 -4.42 7.94
CA MET A 3 2.94 -3.70 6.83
C MET A 3 3.32 -4.35 5.49
N ILE A 4 2.35 -4.59 4.61
CA ILE A 4 2.65 -5.05 3.24
C ILE A 4 3.58 -4.05 2.53
N ARG A 5 4.67 -4.55 1.98
CA ARG A 5 5.64 -3.75 1.24
C ARG A 5 5.13 -3.47 -0.16
N GLN A 6 5.63 -2.39 -0.77
CA GLN A 6 5.24 -1.95 -2.11
C GLN A 6 5.31 -3.08 -3.16
N PHE A 7 6.42 -3.81 -3.21
CA PHE A 7 6.58 -4.90 -4.19
C PHE A 7 5.64 -6.08 -3.91
N GLU A 8 5.35 -6.39 -2.65
CA GLU A 8 4.42 -7.47 -2.27
C GLU A 8 2.99 -7.14 -2.73
N LEU A 9 2.60 -5.86 -2.69
CA LEU A 9 1.31 -5.42 -3.21
C LEU A 9 1.24 -5.58 -4.74
N VAL A 10 2.29 -5.16 -5.45
CA VAL A 10 2.38 -5.29 -6.91
C VAL A 10 2.32 -6.77 -7.33
N GLU A 11 3.12 -7.62 -6.70
CA GLU A 11 3.16 -9.06 -6.98
C GLU A 11 1.80 -9.73 -6.77
N ARG A 12 1.06 -9.35 -5.72
CA ARG A 12 -0.30 -9.86 -5.49
C ARG A 12 -1.25 -9.47 -6.61
N VAL A 13 -1.25 -8.20 -7.02
CA VAL A 13 -2.13 -7.74 -8.12
C VAL A 13 -1.77 -8.46 -9.43
N GLN A 14 -0.49 -8.51 -9.78
CA GLN A 14 -0.03 -9.15 -11.00
C GLN A 14 -0.28 -10.67 -11.04
N SER A 15 -0.44 -11.31 -9.87
CA SER A 15 -0.75 -12.75 -9.80
C SER A 15 -2.10 -13.12 -10.43
N TYR A 16 -3.07 -12.20 -10.42
CA TYR A 16 -4.38 -12.41 -11.04
C TYR A 16 -4.67 -11.46 -12.22
N ASP A 17 -3.94 -10.36 -12.35
CA ASP A 17 -4.00 -9.43 -13.48
C ASP A 17 -2.58 -9.11 -14.00
N PRO A 18 -2.02 -9.95 -14.89
CA PRO A 18 -0.66 -9.75 -15.42
C PRO A 18 -0.46 -8.47 -16.23
N GLU A 19 -1.53 -7.81 -16.67
CA GLU A 19 -1.48 -6.55 -17.43
C GLU A 19 -1.68 -5.31 -16.55
N ALA A 20 -1.80 -5.49 -15.22
CA ALA A 20 -1.95 -4.41 -14.27
C ALA A 20 -0.82 -3.37 -14.39
N ASP A 21 -1.19 -2.08 -14.35
CA ASP A 21 -0.25 -0.95 -14.40
C ASP A 21 0.56 -0.86 -13.09
N GLU A 22 1.69 -1.56 -13.07
CA GLU A 22 2.65 -1.56 -11.96
C GLU A 22 3.12 -0.14 -11.60
N ASP A 23 3.38 0.70 -12.60
CA ASP A 23 3.84 2.07 -12.36
C ASP A 23 2.76 2.89 -11.65
N ALA A 24 1.47 2.69 -11.97
CA ALA A 24 0.38 3.32 -11.25
C ALA A 24 0.30 2.86 -9.79
N LEU A 25 0.41 1.56 -9.52
CA LEU A 25 0.43 1.02 -8.16
C LEU A 25 1.59 1.59 -7.33
N ASN A 26 2.79 1.62 -7.94
CA ASN A 26 3.99 2.18 -7.33
C ASN A 26 3.83 3.67 -7.00
N ARG A 27 3.31 4.47 -7.95
CA ARG A 27 3.03 5.89 -7.71
C ARG A 27 2.01 6.11 -6.59
N ALA A 28 0.94 5.30 -6.54
CA ALA A 28 -0.08 5.38 -5.50
C ALA A 28 0.50 5.08 -4.10
N TYR A 29 1.32 4.03 -3.99
CA TYR A 29 2.00 3.69 -2.74
C TYR A 29 2.90 4.83 -2.25
N VAL A 30 3.78 5.34 -3.13
CA VAL A 30 4.68 6.45 -2.81
C VAL A 30 3.92 7.72 -2.44
N TYR A 31 2.82 8.00 -3.13
CA TYR A 31 1.96 9.14 -2.81
C TYR A 31 1.37 9.02 -1.40
N GLY A 32 0.78 7.86 -1.08
CA GLY A 32 0.22 7.60 0.25
C GLY A 32 1.28 7.74 1.36
N LEU A 33 2.46 7.15 1.15
CA LEU A 33 3.58 7.25 2.08
C LEU A 33 4.07 8.70 2.24
N LYS A 34 4.16 9.47 1.15
CA LYS A 34 4.55 10.90 1.23
C LYS A 34 3.53 11.74 2.02
N ARG A 35 2.24 11.43 1.91
CA ARG A 35 1.19 12.18 2.63
C ARG A 35 1.03 11.77 4.08
N HIS A 36 1.24 10.50 4.38
CA HIS A 36 0.84 9.92 5.67
C HIS A 36 1.97 9.19 6.41
N GLY A 37 3.20 9.16 5.88
CA GLY A 37 4.31 8.40 6.46
C GLY A 37 4.74 8.85 7.86
N ASN A 38 4.58 10.12 8.17
CA ASN A 38 4.82 10.69 9.50
C ASN A 38 3.53 10.97 10.28
N GLN A 39 2.36 10.67 9.70
CA GLN A 39 1.08 10.90 10.34
C GLN A 39 0.71 9.73 11.25
N LEU A 40 0.19 10.04 12.44
CA LEU A 40 -0.30 9.06 13.39
C LEU A 40 -1.83 9.11 13.48
N ARG A 41 -2.43 7.96 13.82
CA ARG A 41 -3.85 7.87 14.22
C ARG A 41 -4.01 8.34 15.67
N ALA A 42 -5.25 8.53 16.11
CA ALA A 42 -5.55 8.79 17.52
C ALA A 42 -5.05 7.68 18.46
N SER A 43 -4.91 6.44 17.96
CA SER A 43 -4.32 5.32 18.70
C SER A 43 -2.80 5.39 18.87
N GLY A 44 -2.11 6.27 18.14
CA GLY A 44 -0.65 6.31 18.07
C GLY A 44 -0.03 5.46 16.95
N ASP A 45 -0.83 4.65 16.25
CA ASP A 45 -0.34 3.83 15.13
C ASP A 45 -0.04 4.70 13.89
N PRO A 46 0.92 4.29 13.02
CA PRO A 46 1.14 4.95 11.74
C PRO A 46 -0.13 4.98 10.89
N TYR A 47 -0.56 6.16 10.43
CA TYR A 47 -1.78 6.29 9.63
C TYR A 47 -1.70 5.48 8.34
N PHE A 48 -0.55 5.53 7.65
CA PHE A 48 -0.34 4.86 6.37
C PHE A 48 -0.47 3.33 6.45
N SER A 49 -0.33 2.72 7.64
CA SER A 49 -0.57 1.28 7.82
C SER A 49 -2.00 0.87 7.47
N HIS A 50 -2.99 1.72 7.75
CA HIS A 50 -4.38 1.39 7.46
C HIS A 50 -4.70 1.28 5.96
N PRO A 51 -4.48 2.32 5.12
CA PRO A 51 -4.80 2.24 3.70
C PRO A 51 -4.01 1.18 2.94
N VAL A 52 -2.76 0.89 3.34
CA VAL A 52 -1.97 -0.14 2.66
C VAL A 52 -2.44 -1.57 3.00
N GLU A 53 -2.88 -1.82 4.23
CA GLU A 53 -3.50 -3.11 4.58
C GLU A 53 -4.86 -3.29 3.87
N VAL A 54 -5.64 -2.21 3.70
CA VAL A 54 -6.85 -2.25 2.87
C VAL A 54 -6.51 -2.62 1.42
N ALA A 55 -5.46 -2.02 0.84
CA ALA A 55 -5.02 -2.38 -0.50
C ALA A 55 -4.62 -3.87 -0.59
N GLY A 56 -3.94 -4.41 0.44
CA GLY A 56 -3.59 -5.82 0.51
C GLY A 56 -4.75 -6.80 0.71
N ILE A 57 -5.95 -6.32 1.08
CA ILE A 57 -7.20 -7.11 1.11
C ILE A 57 -7.88 -7.09 -0.26
N LEU A 58 -7.74 -6.00 -1.01
CA LEU A 58 -8.36 -5.82 -2.33
C LEU A 58 -7.56 -6.48 -3.47
N ALA A 59 -6.25 -6.68 -3.25
CA ALA A 59 -5.34 -7.42 -4.12
C ALA A 59 -5.39 -8.92 -3.80
#